data_AF-F8RKS5-F1
#
_entry.id   AF-F8RKS5-F1
#
_cell.length_a   1.000
_cell.length_b   1.000
_cell.length_c   1.000
_cell.angle_alpha   90.00
_cell.angle_beta   90.00
_cell.angle_gamma   90.00
#
_symmetry.space_group_name_H-M   'P 1'
#
loop_
_entity.id
_entity.type
_entity.pdbx_description
1 polymer ?
#
loop_
_entity_poly.entity_id
_entity_poly.type
_entity_poly.pdbx_seq_one_letter_code
_entity_poly.pdbx_strand_id
1 'polypeptide(L)'
;VGIDLGTTYSCVGVFKNGRVEIIANDQGNRITPSYVAFTDSERLIGDAAKNQVAMNPENTVFDAKRLIGRKFDESCVQSDKKHWPFDVVSEGGKPKISVDYKGRRNHYPEEISSMVLTKMKETAEAYIGKTVQNAVVTVPAYFNDSQRQATKDAGTISGLNVLRIINEPTAAAIAYGLDKKVGGERNVLIFDLGGGTFDVSILTIEDGIFEVKSTAGDTHLGGEDFEKKNGHPSSIQEFKRKFKKDISDNKRAVRRLRTACERAKRTLSSSTQASIEIDSLYEGVDSYTTIT
;
A
#
# COMPACT_ATOMS: atom_id res chain seq x y z
N VAL A 1 8.04 -14.43 11.19
CA VAL A 1 7.95 -12.95 11.09
C VAL A 1 6.50 -12.52 11.06
N GLY A 2 6.19 -11.29 11.45
CA GLY A 2 4.88 -10.67 11.22
C GLY A 2 4.98 -9.71 10.05
N ILE A 3 4.08 -9.81 9.08
CA ILE A 3 4.07 -8.95 7.89
C ILE A 3 2.73 -8.23 7.83
N ASP A 4 2.81 -6.91 7.78
CA ASP A 4 1.70 -6.08 7.38
C ASP A 4 1.74 -5.88 5.87
N LEU A 5 0.80 -6.51 5.15
CA LEU A 5 0.68 -6.39 3.70
C LEU A 5 -0.32 -5.28 3.38
N GLY A 6 0.10 -4.02 3.47
CA GLY A 6 -0.78 -2.87 3.24
C GLY A 6 -1.00 -2.53 1.76
N THR A 7 -2.02 -1.71 1.49
CA THR A 7 -2.42 -1.31 0.13
C THR A 7 -1.31 -0.53 -0.59
N THR A 8 -0.71 0.45 0.09
CA THR A 8 0.31 1.35 -0.49
C THR A 8 1.72 1.06 0.02
N TYR A 9 1.84 0.60 1.27
CA TYR A 9 3.10 0.22 1.90
C TYR A 9 2.90 -1.08 2.67
N SER A 10 3.97 -1.86 2.77
CA SER A 10 4.06 -3.05 3.60
C SER A 10 5.14 -2.87 4.67
N CYS A 11 4.99 -3.57 5.79
CA CYS A 11 5.91 -3.52 6.92
C CYS A 11 6.22 -4.95 7.37
N VAL A 12 7.44 -5.19 7.84
CA VAL A 12 7.83 -6.50 8.40
C VAL A 12 8.50 -6.32 9.75
N GLY A 13 8.08 -7.14 10.71
CA GLY A 13 8.58 -7.16 12.07
C GLY A 13 8.95 -8.56 12.53
N VAL A 14 9.82 -8.62 13.54
CA VAL A 14 10.19 -9.85 14.23
C VAL A 14 10.08 -9.65 15.74
N PHE A 15 9.58 -10.67 16.44
CA PHE A 15 9.65 -10.70 17.90
C PHE A 15 10.92 -11.45 18.31
N LYS A 16 11.86 -10.74 18.94
CA LYS A 16 13.16 -11.29 19.35
C LYS A 16 13.59 -10.62 20.65
N ASN A 17 14.23 -11.37 21.55
CA ASN A 17 14.74 -10.86 22.83
C ASN A 17 13.66 -10.14 23.67
N GLY A 18 12.43 -10.66 23.67
CA GLY A 18 11.32 -10.12 24.46
C GLY A 18 10.69 -8.83 23.92
N ARG A 19 11.04 -8.38 22.71
CA ARG A 19 10.46 -7.17 22.09
C ARG A 19 10.17 -7.36 20.61
N VAL A 20 9.32 -6.48 20.08
CA VAL A 20 9.11 -6.35 18.64
C VAL A 20 10.18 -5.43 18.05
N GLU A 21 10.80 -5.87 16.95
CA GLU A 21 11.72 -5.06 16.15
C GLU A 21 11.13 -4.91 14.74
N ILE A 22 10.92 -3.67 14.31
CA ILE A 22 10.52 -3.33 12.93
C ILE A 22 11.76 -3.25 12.06
N ILE A 23 11.79 -4.04 11.00
CA ILE A 23 12.96 -4.25 10.18
C ILE A 23 13.01 -3.20 9.06
N ALA A 24 14.12 -2.50 8.96
CA ALA A 24 14.36 -1.59 7.84
C ALA A 24 14.77 -2.36 6.58
N ASN A 25 14.33 -1.90 5.42
CA ASN A 25 14.75 -2.45 4.13
C ASN A 25 16.18 -2.02 3.75
N ASP A 26 16.62 -2.44 2.56
CA ASP A 26 17.94 -2.14 1.99
C ASP A 26 18.23 -0.64 1.77
N GLN A 27 17.21 0.21 1.81
CA GLN A 27 17.32 1.68 1.77
C GLN A 27 17.21 2.33 3.15
N GLY A 28 17.09 1.54 4.23
CA GLY A 28 16.91 2.04 5.59
C GLY A 28 15.48 2.43 5.95
N ASN A 29 14.49 2.16 5.08
CA ASN A 29 13.09 2.48 5.32
C ASN A 29 12.39 1.37 6.12
N ARG A 30 11.65 1.72 7.17
CA ARG A 30 10.88 0.76 8.00
C ARG A 30 9.57 0.28 7.37
N ILE A 31 9.16 0.92 6.28
CA ILE A 31 8.03 0.52 5.46
C ILE A 31 8.50 0.52 4.00
N THR A 32 8.02 -0.43 3.22
CA THR A 32 8.40 -0.59 1.82
C THR A 32 7.16 -0.41 0.94
N PRO A 33 7.21 0.38 -0.13
CA PRO A 33 6.07 0.54 -1.03
C PRO A 33 5.54 -0.81 -1.55
N SER A 34 4.21 -0.99 -1.57
CA SER A 34 3.55 -2.16 -2.16
C SER A 34 3.47 -2.02 -3.69
N TYR A 35 4.65 -1.86 -4.32
CA TYR A 35 4.82 -1.58 -5.74
C TYR A 35 5.65 -2.68 -6.39
N VAL A 36 5.26 -3.07 -7.59
CA VAL A 36 6.00 -4.02 -8.45
C VAL A 36 6.09 -3.42 -9.84
N ALA A 37 7.29 -3.27 -10.38
CA ALA A 37 7.49 -2.81 -11.74
C ALA A 37 8.17 -3.89 -12.57
N PHE A 38 7.72 -4.01 -13.82
CA PHE A 38 8.28 -4.92 -14.80
C PHE A 38 9.05 -4.11 -15.84
N THR A 39 10.30 -4.51 -16.06
CA THR A 39 11.19 -3.96 -17.08
C THR A 39 11.58 -5.08 -18.04
N ASP A 40 12.27 -4.74 -19.14
CA ASP A 40 12.69 -5.74 -20.13
C ASP A 40 13.62 -6.82 -19.53
N SER A 41 14.43 -6.45 -18.53
CA SER A 41 15.43 -7.33 -17.92
C SER A 41 15.00 -7.94 -16.58
N GLU A 42 14.34 -7.15 -15.74
CA GLU A 42 14.13 -7.47 -14.34
C GLU A 42 12.77 -7.03 -13.76
N ARG A 43 12.45 -7.56 -12.59
CA ARG A 43 11.34 -7.09 -11.74
C ARG A 43 11.90 -6.25 -10.62
N LEU A 44 11.38 -5.05 -10.48
CA LEU A 44 11.67 -4.16 -9.36
C LEU A 44 10.52 -4.26 -8.36
N ILE A 45 10.83 -4.24 -7.06
CA ILE A 45 9.83 -4.31 -5.99
C ILE A 45 10.18 -3.27 -4.94
N GLY A 46 9.17 -2.62 -4.36
CA GLY A 46 9.37 -1.65 -3.28
C GLY A 46 9.81 -0.27 -3.79
N ASP A 47 10.80 0.32 -3.12
CA ASP A 47 11.28 1.68 -3.42
C ASP A 47 11.78 1.80 -4.86
N ALA A 48 12.50 0.80 -5.37
CA ALA A 48 12.97 0.78 -6.76
C ALA A 48 11.82 0.87 -7.77
N ALA A 49 10.75 0.09 -7.56
CA ALA A 49 9.56 0.13 -8.41
C ALA A 49 8.84 1.47 -8.32
N LYS A 50 8.67 2.00 -7.10
CA LYS A 50 8.01 3.29 -6.88
C LYS A 50 8.78 4.45 -7.51
N ASN A 51 10.11 4.44 -7.47
CA ASN A 51 10.95 5.52 -7.98
C ASN A 51 10.86 5.69 -9.51
N GLN A 52 10.71 4.60 -10.25
CA GLN A 52 10.64 4.64 -11.73
C GLN A 52 9.21 4.74 -12.30
N VAL A 53 8.18 4.79 -11.45
CA VAL A 53 6.76 4.81 -11.86
C VAL A 53 6.40 5.93 -12.85
N ALA A 54 7.11 7.06 -12.80
CA ALA A 54 6.87 8.18 -13.72
C ALA A 54 7.43 7.94 -15.12
N MET A 55 8.39 7.02 -15.27
CA MET A 55 9.02 6.64 -16.54
C MET A 55 8.34 5.42 -17.17
N ASN A 56 7.79 4.52 -16.36
CA ASN A 56 7.18 3.27 -16.80
C ASN A 56 5.81 3.02 -16.14
N PRO A 57 4.83 3.93 -16.31
CA PRO A 57 3.58 3.88 -15.54
C PRO A 57 2.73 2.64 -15.86
N GLU A 58 2.71 2.18 -17.12
CA GLU A 58 1.84 1.08 -17.58
C GLU A 58 2.33 -0.29 -17.11
N ASN A 59 3.62 -0.45 -16.81
CA ASN A 59 4.19 -1.69 -16.28
C ASN A 59 4.57 -1.59 -14.79
N THR A 60 4.07 -0.57 -14.08
CA THR A 60 4.29 -0.40 -12.63
C THR A 60 2.98 -0.58 -11.89
N VAL A 61 2.83 -1.75 -11.27
CA VAL A 61 1.65 -2.17 -10.55
C VAL A 61 1.72 -1.72 -9.09
N PHE A 62 0.61 -1.18 -8.61
CA PHE A 62 0.35 -0.82 -7.20
C PHE A 62 -1.12 -1.12 -6.90
N ASP A 63 -1.57 -0.97 -5.66
CA ASP A 63 -2.95 -1.23 -5.24
C ASP A 63 -3.48 -2.65 -5.52
N ALA A 64 -2.59 -3.65 -5.72
CA ALA A 64 -3.01 -5.04 -5.98
C ALA A 64 -3.94 -5.60 -4.88
N LYS A 65 -3.82 -5.09 -3.64
CA LYS A 65 -4.70 -5.41 -2.51
C LYS A 65 -6.17 -5.02 -2.75
N ARG A 66 -6.46 -4.05 -3.63
CA ARG A 66 -7.84 -3.70 -4.02
C ARG A 66 -8.47 -4.76 -4.94
N LEU A 67 -7.67 -5.55 -5.64
CA LEU A 67 -8.12 -6.58 -6.60
C LEU A 67 -8.13 -8.00 -6.01
N ILE A 68 -7.30 -8.26 -5.00
CA ILE A 68 -7.09 -9.61 -4.47
C ILE A 68 -8.39 -10.26 -4.00
N GLY A 69 -8.64 -11.50 -4.44
CA GLY A 69 -9.84 -12.28 -4.10
C GLY A 69 -11.18 -11.74 -4.61
N ARG A 70 -11.19 -10.71 -5.47
CA ARG A 70 -12.41 -10.16 -6.08
C ARG A 70 -12.72 -10.77 -7.44
N LYS A 71 -13.96 -10.57 -7.91
CA LYS A 71 -14.36 -10.84 -9.30
C LYS A 71 -14.17 -9.59 -10.16
N PHE A 72 -13.94 -9.81 -11.44
CA PHE A 72 -13.68 -8.72 -12.39
C PHE A 72 -14.89 -7.78 -12.52
N ASP A 73 -16.10 -8.30 -12.49
CA ASP A 73 -17.36 -7.59 -12.68
C ASP A 73 -17.86 -6.81 -11.45
N GLU A 74 -17.18 -6.92 -10.30
CA GLU A 74 -17.51 -6.14 -9.11
C GLU A 74 -17.41 -4.64 -9.41
N SER A 75 -18.39 -3.86 -8.91
CA SER A 75 -18.49 -2.42 -9.14
C SER A 75 -17.23 -1.66 -8.68
N CYS A 76 -16.66 -2.06 -7.55
CA CYS A 76 -15.41 -1.50 -7.05
C CYS A 76 -14.23 -1.72 -8.00
N VAL A 77 -14.08 -2.93 -8.57
CA VAL A 77 -13.03 -3.24 -9.54
C VAL A 77 -13.21 -2.43 -10.83
N GLN A 78 -14.44 -2.31 -11.32
CA GLN A 78 -14.73 -1.50 -12.51
C GLN A 78 -14.54 0.01 -12.27
N SER A 79 -14.74 0.47 -11.04
CA SER A 79 -14.44 1.86 -10.65
C SER A 79 -12.94 2.09 -10.59
N ASP A 80 -12.21 1.25 -9.85
CA ASP A 80 -10.78 1.42 -9.58
C ASP A 80 -9.93 1.33 -10.85
N LYS A 81 -10.27 0.42 -11.77
CA LYS A 81 -9.49 0.25 -13.01
C LYS A 81 -9.46 1.49 -13.90
N LYS A 82 -10.42 2.41 -13.75
CA LYS A 82 -10.44 3.68 -14.50
C LYS A 82 -9.35 4.65 -14.04
N HIS A 83 -8.75 4.41 -12.88
CA HIS A 83 -7.79 5.29 -12.24
C HIS A 83 -6.36 4.76 -12.27
N TRP A 84 -6.15 3.51 -12.70
CA TRP A 84 -4.83 2.92 -12.82
C TRP A 84 -4.23 3.16 -14.21
N PRO A 85 -2.90 3.33 -14.30
CA PRO A 85 -2.21 3.43 -15.58
C PRO A 85 -1.98 2.08 -16.27
N PHE A 86 -2.08 0.97 -15.54
CA PHE A 86 -1.94 -0.39 -16.05
C PHE A 86 -3.30 -1.01 -16.33
N ASP A 87 -3.34 -1.93 -17.30
CA ASP A 87 -4.57 -2.59 -17.70
C ASP A 87 -4.96 -3.72 -16.74
N VAL A 88 -6.27 -3.88 -16.55
CA VAL A 88 -6.87 -5.02 -15.85
C VAL A 88 -7.84 -5.73 -16.78
N VAL A 89 -7.61 -7.01 -17.02
CA VAL A 89 -8.39 -7.88 -17.92
C VAL A 89 -9.14 -8.95 -17.13
N SER A 90 -10.19 -9.52 -17.74
CA SER A 90 -10.93 -10.65 -17.17
C SER A 90 -10.43 -11.96 -17.74
N GLU A 91 -10.10 -12.92 -16.88
CA GLU A 91 -9.85 -14.30 -17.29
C GLU A 91 -10.63 -15.23 -16.36
N GLY A 92 -11.61 -15.95 -16.92
CA GLY A 92 -12.51 -16.80 -16.13
C GLY A 92 -13.31 -16.02 -15.07
N GLY A 93 -13.62 -14.75 -15.32
CA GLY A 93 -14.34 -13.87 -14.38
C GLY A 93 -13.47 -13.29 -13.26
N LYS A 94 -12.18 -13.62 -13.20
CA LYS A 94 -11.22 -13.06 -12.23
C LYS A 94 -10.43 -11.92 -12.87
N PRO A 95 -10.12 -10.84 -12.11
CA PRO A 95 -9.26 -9.78 -12.62
C PRO A 95 -7.81 -10.26 -12.71
N LYS A 96 -7.14 -9.92 -13.81
CA LYS A 96 -5.69 -10.05 -13.98
C LYS A 96 -5.10 -8.72 -14.40
N ILE A 97 -3.93 -8.40 -13.85
CA ILE A 97 -3.16 -7.23 -14.23
C ILE A 97 -2.36 -7.59 -15.48
N SER A 98 -2.53 -6.81 -16.55
CA SER A 98 -1.89 -7.02 -17.85
C SER A 98 -0.63 -6.16 -17.96
N VAL A 99 0.52 -6.77 -17.76
CA VAL A 99 1.86 -6.18 -17.89
C VAL A 99 2.75 -7.20 -18.58
N ASP A 100 3.43 -6.82 -19.66
CA ASP A 100 4.29 -7.77 -20.39
C ASP A 100 5.63 -7.93 -19.68
N TYR A 101 5.93 -9.16 -19.26
CA TYR A 101 7.23 -9.50 -18.71
C TYR A 101 7.65 -10.90 -19.14
N LYS A 102 8.78 -10.97 -19.87
CA LYS A 102 9.38 -12.23 -20.34
C LYS A 102 8.39 -13.14 -21.07
N GLY A 103 7.54 -12.56 -21.91
CA GLY A 103 6.54 -13.29 -22.71
C GLY A 103 5.31 -13.74 -21.91
N ARG A 104 5.18 -13.33 -20.64
CA ARG A 104 3.97 -13.51 -19.84
C ARG A 104 3.33 -12.15 -19.61
N ARG A 105 2.06 -12.03 -20.03
CA ARG A 105 1.33 -10.75 -19.99
C ARG A 105 0.40 -10.60 -18.80
N ASN A 106 -0.24 -11.68 -18.35
CA ASN A 106 -1.32 -11.58 -17.37
C ASN A 106 -0.91 -12.18 -16.02
N HIS A 107 -1.05 -11.37 -14.98
CA HIS A 107 -0.70 -11.73 -13.60
C HIS A 107 -1.93 -11.61 -12.70
N TYR A 108 -2.13 -12.62 -11.86
CA TYR A 108 -3.13 -12.58 -10.80
C TYR A 108 -2.73 -11.58 -9.70
N PRO A 109 -3.69 -10.92 -9.02
CA PRO A 109 -3.39 -10.04 -7.89
C PRO A 109 -2.59 -10.73 -6.77
N GLU A 110 -2.83 -12.03 -6.55
CA GLU A 110 -2.12 -12.85 -5.57
C GLU A 110 -0.63 -13.02 -5.96
N GLU A 111 -0.32 -13.08 -7.25
CA GLU A 111 1.06 -13.13 -7.74
C GLU A 111 1.78 -11.81 -7.50
N ILE A 112 1.13 -10.67 -7.75
CA ILE A 112 1.72 -9.35 -7.46
C ILE A 112 1.95 -9.19 -5.95
N SER A 113 0.96 -9.54 -5.12
CA SER A 113 1.09 -9.52 -3.66
C SER A 113 2.19 -10.47 -3.18
N SER A 114 2.37 -11.63 -3.81
CA SER A 114 3.46 -12.56 -3.47
C SER A 114 4.85 -11.99 -3.74
N MET A 115 5.00 -11.14 -4.77
CA MET A 115 6.26 -10.44 -5.04
C MET A 115 6.56 -9.44 -3.91
N VAL A 116 5.54 -8.70 -3.44
CA VAL A 116 5.69 -7.81 -2.28
C VAL A 116 6.06 -8.60 -1.02
N LEU A 117 5.38 -9.73 -0.76
CA LEU A 117 5.71 -10.62 0.37
C LEU A 117 7.11 -11.21 0.25
N THR A 118 7.58 -11.52 -0.95
CA THR A 118 8.95 -11.98 -1.21
C THR A 118 9.95 -10.90 -0.81
N LYS A 119 9.73 -9.63 -1.19
CA LYS A 119 10.59 -8.52 -0.74
C LYS A 119 10.57 -8.36 0.79
N MET A 120 9.43 -8.57 1.45
CA MET A 120 9.33 -8.50 2.92
C MET A 120 10.08 -9.65 3.59
N LYS A 121 10.00 -10.85 3.01
CA LYS A 121 10.76 -12.03 3.42
C LYS A 121 12.27 -11.77 3.27
N GLU A 122 12.74 -11.35 2.10
CA GLU A 122 14.15 -11.02 1.85
C GLU A 122 14.68 -9.96 2.83
N THR A 123 13.88 -8.92 3.09
CA THR A 123 14.20 -7.87 4.06
C THR A 123 14.41 -8.47 5.46
N ALA A 124 13.52 -9.37 5.88
CA ALA A 124 13.67 -10.04 7.17
C ALA A 124 14.84 -11.03 7.19
N GLU A 125 15.08 -11.77 6.10
CA GLU A 125 16.20 -12.72 5.97
C GLU A 125 17.55 -12.00 6.06
N ALA A 126 17.70 -10.85 5.39
CA ALA A 126 18.88 -10.02 5.48
C ALA A 126 19.17 -9.54 6.91
N TYR A 127 18.13 -9.19 7.66
CA TYR A 127 18.25 -8.77 9.06
C TYR A 127 18.54 -9.93 10.03
N ILE A 128 17.85 -11.06 9.85
CA ILE A 128 17.93 -12.22 10.75
C ILE A 128 19.19 -13.06 10.46
N GLY A 129 19.69 -13.03 9.22
CA GLY A 129 20.83 -13.82 8.76
C GLY A 129 20.50 -15.30 8.48
N LYS A 130 19.21 -15.64 8.33
CA LYS A 130 18.72 -17.01 8.09
C LYS A 130 17.46 -16.97 7.24
N THR A 131 17.18 -18.07 6.53
CA THR A 131 15.95 -18.25 5.76
C THR A 131 14.71 -18.14 6.64
N VAL A 132 13.73 -17.37 6.19
CA VAL A 132 12.45 -17.16 6.86
C VAL A 132 11.40 -18.03 6.18
N GLN A 133 10.88 -19.01 6.91
CA GLN A 133 9.86 -19.92 6.38
C GLN A 133 8.46 -19.60 6.90
N ASN A 134 8.32 -19.10 8.12
CA ASN A 134 7.02 -18.94 8.78
C ASN A 134 6.64 -17.46 8.93
N ALA A 135 5.41 -17.13 8.54
CA ALA A 135 4.87 -15.79 8.65
C ALA A 135 3.45 -15.76 9.21
N VAL A 136 3.12 -14.68 9.91
CA VAL A 136 1.75 -14.23 10.14
C VAL A 136 1.53 -13.00 9.26
N VAL A 137 0.45 -12.98 8.49
CA VAL A 137 0.15 -11.90 7.53
C VAL A 137 -1.16 -11.22 7.95
N THR A 138 -1.19 -9.89 7.91
CA THR A 138 -2.39 -9.10 8.24
C THR A 138 -3.33 -8.98 7.05
N VAL A 139 -4.62 -8.80 7.33
CA VAL A 139 -5.67 -8.41 6.37
C VAL A 139 -6.67 -7.46 7.04
N PRO A 140 -7.42 -6.65 6.27
CA PRO A 140 -8.52 -5.87 6.83
C PRO A 140 -9.58 -6.76 7.49
N ALA A 141 -10.23 -6.28 8.55
CA ALA A 141 -11.23 -7.08 9.26
C ALA A 141 -12.43 -7.46 8.37
N TYR A 142 -12.82 -6.59 7.44
CA TYR A 142 -13.92 -6.82 6.50
C TYR A 142 -13.58 -7.77 5.34
N PHE A 143 -12.32 -8.23 5.20
CA PHE A 143 -11.97 -9.19 4.14
C PHE A 143 -12.81 -10.45 4.27
N ASN A 144 -13.47 -10.84 3.18
CA ASN A 144 -14.22 -12.08 3.10
C ASN A 144 -13.28 -13.29 2.91
N ASP A 145 -13.85 -14.50 2.92
CA ASP A 145 -13.09 -15.75 2.83
C ASP A 145 -12.25 -15.85 1.55
N SER A 146 -12.77 -15.37 0.41
CA SER A 146 -12.06 -15.36 -0.87
C SER A 146 -10.80 -14.48 -0.79
N GLN A 147 -10.91 -13.28 -0.23
CA GLN A 147 -9.80 -12.34 -0.09
C GLN A 147 -8.75 -12.83 0.92
N ARG A 148 -9.20 -13.45 2.02
CA ARG A 148 -8.32 -14.09 3.01
C ARG A 148 -7.55 -15.25 2.41
N GLN A 149 -8.23 -16.12 1.67
CA GLN A 149 -7.60 -17.25 1.00
C GLN A 149 -6.60 -16.78 -0.05
N ALA A 150 -6.99 -15.81 -0.89
CA ALA A 150 -6.12 -15.23 -1.90
C ALA A 150 -4.84 -14.58 -1.30
N THR A 151 -4.96 -13.92 -0.15
CA THR A 151 -3.80 -13.38 0.59
C THR A 151 -2.90 -14.50 1.15
N LYS A 152 -3.51 -15.59 1.64
CA LYS A 152 -2.77 -16.77 2.09
C LYS A 152 -2.05 -17.48 0.93
N ASP A 153 -2.68 -17.54 -0.24
CA ASP A 153 -2.10 -18.08 -1.47
C ASP A 153 -0.91 -17.23 -1.91
N ALA A 154 -1.01 -15.89 -1.85
CA ALA A 154 0.12 -15.00 -2.09
C ALA A 154 1.32 -15.29 -1.17
N GLY A 155 1.05 -15.55 0.12
CA GLY A 155 2.08 -16.01 1.06
C GLY A 155 2.72 -17.33 0.65
N THR A 156 1.89 -18.31 0.24
CA THR A 156 2.37 -19.62 -0.22
C THR A 156 3.24 -19.49 -1.48
N ILE A 157 2.83 -18.68 -2.46
CA ILE A 157 3.59 -18.40 -3.69
C ILE A 157 4.94 -17.74 -3.38
N SER A 158 5.02 -16.90 -2.34
CA SER A 158 6.28 -16.29 -1.87
C SER A 158 7.21 -17.25 -1.09
N GLY A 159 6.80 -18.53 -0.96
CA GLY A 159 7.55 -19.53 -0.20
C GLY A 159 7.50 -19.28 1.31
N LEU A 160 6.40 -18.71 1.81
CA LEU A 160 6.10 -18.58 3.24
C LEU A 160 5.01 -19.58 3.63
N ASN A 161 5.23 -20.29 4.73
CA ASN A 161 4.18 -20.97 5.47
C ASN A 161 3.41 -19.94 6.31
N VAL A 162 2.21 -19.58 5.85
CA VAL A 162 1.33 -18.63 6.53
C VAL A 162 0.65 -19.33 7.71
N LEU A 163 1.22 -19.16 8.90
CA LEU A 163 0.74 -19.78 10.14
C LEU A 163 -0.66 -19.29 10.51
N ARG A 164 -0.92 -18.00 10.26
CA ARG A 164 -2.20 -17.36 10.57
C ARG A 164 -2.37 -16.11 9.70
N ILE A 165 -3.60 -15.90 9.27
CA ILE A 165 -4.08 -14.60 8.81
C ILE A 165 -4.71 -13.90 10.02
N ILE A 166 -4.23 -12.71 10.37
CA ILE A 166 -4.79 -11.92 11.47
C ILE A 166 -5.43 -10.64 10.94
N ASN A 167 -6.45 -10.15 11.62
CA ASN A 167 -7.04 -8.86 11.27
C ASN A 167 -6.08 -7.74 11.65
N GLU A 168 -5.91 -6.74 10.78
CA GLU A 168 -5.17 -5.51 11.03
C GLU A 168 -5.56 -4.84 12.37
N PRO A 169 -6.86 -4.61 12.67
CA PRO A 169 -7.24 -4.00 13.95
C PRO A 169 -6.91 -4.88 15.16
N THR A 170 -6.95 -6.21 15.02
CA THR A 170 -6.51 -7.12 16.08
C THR A 170 -4.99 -7.05 16.27
N ALA A 171 -4.22 -6.96 15.19
CA ALA A 171 -2.76 -6.78 15.26
C ALA A 171 -2.40 -5.46 15.94
N ALA A 172 -3.10 -4.37 15.61
CA ALA A 172 -2.96 -3.06 16.26
C ALA A 172 -3.33 -3.13 17.76
N ALA A 173 -4.41 -3.82 18.11
CA ALA A 173 -4.81 -4.01 19.50
C ALA A 173 -3.79 -4.84 20.29
N ILE A 174 -3.19 -5.89 19.68
CA ILE A 174 -2.09 -6.65 20.28
C ILE A 174 -0.88 -5.74 20.50
N ALA A 175 -0.50 -4.93 19.51
CA ALA A 175 0.59 -3.98 19.63
C ALA A 175 0.36 -2.96 20.76
N TYR A 176 -0.87 -2.50 20.95
CA TYR A 176 -1.25 -1.60 22.04
C TYR A 176 -1.33 -2.28 23.42
N GLY A 177 -1.77 -3.55 23.45
CA GLY A 177 -2.08 -4.30 24.66
C GLY A 177 -0.93 -5.14 25.23
N LEU A 178 0.13 -5.40 24.47
CA LEU A 178 1.25 -6.30 24.82
C LEU A 178 1.84 -6.04 26.22
N ASP A 179 1.98 -4.77 26.62
CA ASP A 179 2.57 -4.39 27.91
C ASP A 179 1.55 -3.93 28.96
N LYS A 180 0.25 -3.93 28.61
CA LYS A 180 -0.80 -3.39 29.48
C LYS A 180 -1.47 -4.52 30.24
N LYS A 181 -1.13 -4.67 31.53
CA LYS A 181 -1.96 -5.43 32.48
C LYS A 181 -3.21 -4.64 32.75
N VAL A 182 -4.25 -4.96 32.00
CA VAL A 182 -5.56 -4.34 32.16
C VAL A 182 -6.43 -5.28 32.98
N GLY A 183 -6.93 -4.81 34.13
CA GLY A 183 -7.96 -5.53 34.87
C GLY A 183 -9.35 -5.29 34.25
N GLY A 184 -10.08 -6.37 33.99
CA GLY A 184 -11.45 -6.36 33.46
C GLY A 184 -11.56 -6.13 31.95
N GLU A 185 -12.75 -6.39 31.42
CA GLU A 185 -13.10 -6.16 30.02
C GLU A 185 -12.95 -4.67 29.64
N ARG A 186 -12.31 -4.40 28.49
CA ARG A 186 -12.24 -3.05 27.92
C ARG A 186 -12.69 -3.01 26.47
N ASN A 187 -13.49 -2.01 26.17
CA ASN A 187 -13.79 -1.61 24.81
C ASN A 187 -12.67 -0.74 24.24
N VAL A 188 -12.13 -1.12 23.09
CA VAL A 188 -11.09 -0.41 22.35
C VAL A 188 -11.60 -0.09 20.95
N LEU A 189 -11.50 1.17 20.56
CA LEU A 189 -11.74 1.61 19.19
C LEU A 189 -10.39 1.72 18.47
N ILE A 190 -10.25 1.00 17.37
CA ILE A 190 -9.15 1.13 16.43
C ILE A 190 -9.62 2.00 15.28
N PHE A 191 -8.91 3.09 15.04
CA PHE A 191 -9.11 3.99 13.91
C PHE A 191 -7.89 3.86 13.00
N ASP A 192 -8.06 3.23 11.85
CA ASP A 192 -7.00 2.99 10.88
C ASP A 192 -7.32 3.72 9.57
N LEU A 193 -6.59 4.80 9.31
CA LEU A 193 -6.70 5.60 8.09
C LEU A 193 -5.40 5.48 7.30
N GLY A 194 -5.38 4.48 6.42
CA GLY A 194 -4.22 4.13 5.61
C GLY A 194 -4.06 4.97 4.33
N GLY A 195 -3.25 4.46 3.41
CA GLY A 195 -3.01 5.10 2.12
C GLY A 195 -4.23 5.09 1.19
N GLY A 196 -5.07 4.08 1.26
CA GLY A 196 -6.25 3.94 0.39
C GLY A 196 -7.46 3.28 1.04
N THR A 197 -7.35 2.87 2.29
CA THR A 197 -8.44 2.24 3.04
C THR A 197 -8.61 2.96 4.36
N PHE A 198 -9.85 3.06 4.80
CA PHE A 198 -10.24 3.58 6.09
C PHE A 198 -11.06 2.53 6.82
N ASP A 199 -10.64 2.19 8.03
CA ASP A 199 -11.19 1.13 8.85
C ASP A 199 -11.39 1.61 10.28
N VAL A 200 -12.57 1.34 10.83
CA VAL A 200 -12.89 1.53 12.24
C VAL A 200 -13.39 0.23 12.80
N SER A 201 -12.73 -0.28 13.83
CA SER A 201 -13.15 -1.49 14.53
C SER A 201 -13.30 -1.24 16.02
N ILE A 202 -14.39 -1.74 16.60
CA ILE A 202 -14.56 -1.82 18.05
C ILE A 202 -14.22 -3.24 18.48
N LEU A 203 -13.30 -3.37 19.44
CA LEU A 203 -12.89 -4.62 20.03
C LEU A 203 -13.17 -4.63 21.52
N THR A 204 -13.45 -5.80 22.08
CA THR A 204 -13.29 -6.05 23.51
C THR A 204 -11.97 -6.76 23.77
N ILE A 205 -11.30 -6.35 24.84
CA ILE A 205 -10.08 -6.97 25.34
C ILE A 205 -10.35 -7.41 26.77
N GLU A 206 -10.24 -8.71 27.03
CA GLU A 206 -10.39 -9.31 28.35
C GLU A 206 -9.40 -10.47 28.49
N ASP A 207 -8.54 -10.44 29.51
CA ASP A 207 -7.56 -11.50 29.81
C ASP A 207 -6.73 -11.99 28.60
N GLY A 208 -6.36 -11.06 27.70
CA GLY A 208 -5.57 -11.34 26.50
C GLY A 208 -6.37 -11.94 25.34
N ILE A 209 -7.69 -12.09 25.49
CA ILE A 209 -8.63 -12.41 24.42
C ILE A 209 -9.04 -11.11 23.74
N PHE A 210 -8.95 -11.09 22.41
CA PHE A 210 -9.34 -9.96 21.57
C PHE A 210 -10.52 -10.36 20.70
N GLU A 211 -11.67 -9.75 20.91
CA GLU A 211 -12.88 -10.03 20.15
C GLU A 211 -13.31 -8.79 19.37
N VAL A 212 -13.51 -8.91 18.06
CA VAL A 212 -14.03 -7.82 17.22
C VAL A 212 -15.55 -7.77 17.37
N LYS A 213 -16.09 -6.68 17.90
CA LYS A 213 -17.53 -6.48 18.11
C LYS A 213 -18.21 -5.86 16.90
N SER A 214 -17.55 -4.90 16.26
CA SER A 214 -18.07 -4.27 15.05
C SER A 214 -16.93 -3.75 14.19
N THR A 215 -17.19 -3.61 12.90
CA THR A 215 -16.28 -2.98 11.94
C THR A 215 -17.09 -2.18 10.94
N ALA A 216 -16.62 -0.98 10.64
CA ALA A 216 -17.15 -0.09 9.61
C ALA A 216 -15.97 0.59 8.92
N GLY A 217 -16.18 1.21 7.77
CA GLY A 217 -15.08 1.86 7.05
C GLY A 217 -15.44 2.22 5.63
N ASP A 218 -14.44 2.65 4.90
CA ASP A 218 -14.49 2.94 3.47
C ASP A 218 -13.26 2.33 2.80
N THR A 219 -13.50 1.37 1.90
CA THR A 219 -12.43 0.66 1.20
C THR A 219 -11.75 1.51 0.13
N HIS A 220 -12.23 2.73 -0.11
CA HIS A 220 -11.82 3.67 -1.16
C HIS A 220 -11.56 5.07 -0.63
N LEU A 221 -11.21 5.18 0.66
CA LEU A 221 -10.81 6.42 1.30
C LEU A 221 -9.45 6.26 1.96
N GLY A 222 -8.50 7.14 1.64
CA GLY A 222 -7.25 7.24 2.38
C GLY A 222 -6.38 8.41 1.97
N GLY A 223 -5.10 8.31 2.35
CA GLY A 223 -4.08 9.30 2.04
C GLY A 223 -4.03 9.73 0.56
N GLU A 224 -4.30 8.80 -0.36
CA GLU A 224 -4.33 9.05 -1.80
C GLU A 224 -5.45 9.98 -2.24
N ASP A 225 -6.60 9.95 -1.56
CA ASP A 225 -7.74 10.79 -1.89
C ASP A 225 -7.52 12.24 -1.49
N PHE A 226 -6.79 12.46 -0.40
CA PHE A 226 -6.40 13.81 0.03
C PHE A 226 -5.51 14.48 -1.02
N GLU A 227 -4.65 13.69 -1.67
CA GLU A 227 -3.79 14.15 -2.77
C GLU A 227 -4.60 14.33 -4.06
N LYS A 228 -5.45 13.36 -4.43
CA LYS A 228 -6.27 13.39 -5.66
C LYS A 228 -7.31 14.50 -5.66
N LYS A 229 -8.00 14.75 -4.54
CA LYS A 229 -9.14 15.69 -4.49
C LYS A 229 -8.71 17.12 -4.19
N ASN A 230 -7.69 17.33 -3.35
CA ASN A 230 -7.30 18.67 -2.91
C ASN A 230 -5.93 19.10 -3.47
N GLY A 231 -4.91 18.25 -3.32
CA GLY A 231 -3.53 18.59 -3.67
C GLY A 231 -3.31 18.80 -5.18
N HIS A 232 -3.67 17.80 -6.00
CA HIS A 232 -3.42 17.86 -7.45
C HIS A 232 -4.25 18.91 -8.17
N PRO A 233 -5.58 19.00 -7.99
CA PRO A 233 -6.39 19.93 -8.77
C PRO A 233 -6.00 21.38 -8.47
N SER A 234 -5.76 21.71 -7.20
CA SER A 234 -5.33 23.05 -6.78
C SER A 234 -3.97 23.41 -7.38
N SER A 235 -3.00 22.49 -7.34
CA SER A 235 -1.65 22.72 -7.87
C SER A 235 -1.64 22.82 -9.41
N ILE A 236 -2.46 22.01 -10.11
CA ILE A 236 -2.63 22.11 -11.57
C ILE A 236 -3.27 23.44 -11.95
N GLN A 237 -4.34 23.85 -11.25
CA GLN A 237 -4.99 25.13 -11.49
C GLN A 237 -4.04 26.30 -11.22
N GLU A 238 -3.21 26.21 -10.18
CA GLU A 238 -2.22 27.23 -9.88
C GLU A 238 -1.17 27.34 -10.99
N PHE A 239 -0.65 26.20 -11.46
CA PHE A 239 0.29 26.16 -12.59
C PHE A 239 -0.32 26.75 -13.86
N LYS A 240 -1.57 26.37 -14.18
CA LYS A 240 -2.33 26.92 -15.31
C LYS A 240 -2.57 28.42 -15.16
N ARG A 241 -2.87 28.90 -13.95
CA ARG A 241 -3.08 30.33 -13.67
C ARG A 241 -1.79 31.13 -13.88
N LYS A 242 -0.66 30.65 -13.33
CA LYS A 242 0.66 31.30 -13.36
C LYS A 242 1.28 31.29 -14.76
N PHE A 243 1.28 30.13 -15.44
CA PHE A 243 2.04 29.91 -16.67
C PHE A 243 1.17 29.76 -17.93
N LYS A 244 -0.17 29.79 -17.79
CA LYS A 244 -1.13 29.62 -18.90
C LYS A 244 -0.99 28.28 -19.66
N LYS A 245 -0.42 27.26 -19.00
CA LYS A 245 -0.24 25.91 -19.54
C LYS A 245 -1.02 24.89 -18.70
N ASP A 246 -1.74 23.99 -19.36
CA ASP A 246 -2.47 22.91 -18.69
C ASP A 246 -1.66 21.62 -18.76
N ILE A 247 -1.36 21.03 -17.61
CA ILE A 247 -0.58 19.79 -17.54
C ILE A 247 -1.44 18.53 -17.46
N SER A 248 -2.78 18.68 -17.43
CA SER A 248 -3.73 17.60 -17.13
C SER A 248 -3.56 16.39 -18.06
N ASP A 249 -3.23 16.62 -19.33
CA ASP A 249 -3.05 15.57 -20.33
C ASP A 249 -1.65 14.94 -20.31
N ASN A 250 -0.69 15.54 -19.60
CA ASN A 250 0.66 15.02 -19.50
C ASN A 250 0.81 14.10 -18.27
N LYS A 251 0.63 12.79 -18.50
CA LYS A 251 0.72 11.74 -17.45
C LYS A 251 2.01 11.85 -16.61
N ARG A 252 3.16 12.16 -17.24
CA ARG A 252 4.45 12.28 -16.56
C ARG A 252 4.50 13.51 -15.64
N ALA A 253 4.06 14.67 -16.12
CA ALA A 253 4.00 15.90 -15.32
C ALA A 253 3.06 15.74 -14.14
N VAL A 254 1.85 15.21 -14.37
CA VAL A 254 0.86 14.93 -13.30
C VAL A 254 1.43 13.96 -12.26
N ARG A 255 2.16 12.92 -12.66
CA ARG A 255 2.79 11.99 -11.70
C ARG A 255 3.89 12.65 -10.87
N ARG A 256 4.75 13.45 -11.48
CA ARG A 256 5.80 14.21 -10.76
C ARG A 256 5.18 15.16 -9.73
N LEU A 257 4.13 15.87 -10.13
CA LEU A 257 3.36 16.74 -9.23
C LEU A 257 2.76 15.96 -8.07
N ARG A 258 2.14 14.81 -8.34
CA ARG A 258 1.60 13.92 -7.30
C ARG A 258 2.65 13.48 -6.28
N THR A 259 3.83 13.10 -6.73
CA THR A 259 4.93 12.73 -5.83
C THR A 259 5.37 13.89 -4.95
N ALA A 260 5.41 15.11 -5.48
CA ALA A 260 5.72 16.30 -4.69
C ALA A 260 4.60 16.63 -3.69
N CYS A 261 3.33 16.50 -4.08
CA CYS A 261 2.18 16.68 -3.18
C CYS A 261 2.16 15.65 -2.04
N GLU A 262 2.49 14.37 -2.29
CA GLU A 262 2.61 13.34 -1.24
C GLU A 262 3.68 13.77 -0.21
N ARG A 263 4.82 14.28 -0.67
CA ARG A 263 5.90 14.78 0.22
C ARG A 263 5.43 16.00 1.01
N ALA A 264 4.82 16.98 0.36
CA ALA A 264 4.30 18.18 1.01
C ALA A 264 3.24 17.82 2.08
N LYS A 265 2.32 16.91 1.79
CA LYS A 265 1.33 16.40 2.75
C LYS A 265 1.98 15.84 4.02
N ARG A 266 3.06 15.08 3.87
CA ARG A 266 3.81 14.53 5.02
C ARG A 266 4.46 15.65 5.84
N THR A 267 5.09 16.63 5.17
CA THR A 267 5.67 17.80 5.85
C THR A 267 4.62 18.59 6.63
N LEU A 268 3.43 18.80 6.05
CA LEU A 268 2.31 19.49 6.68
C LEU A 268 1.74 18.78 7.92
N SER A 269 2.10 17.52 8.16
CA SER A 269 1.71 16.81 9.39
C SER A 269 2.51 17.27 10.61
N SER A 270 3.62 17.99 10.42
CA SER A 270 4.49 18.51 11.48
C SER A 270 4.90 19.98 11.29
N SER A 271 4.37 20.64 10.27
CA SER A 271 4.71 22.00 9.89
C SER A 271 3.49 22.71 9.32
N THR A 272 3.41 24.03 9.46
CA THR A 272 2.26 24.81 8.99
C THR A 272 2.34 25.17 7.50
N GLN A 273 3.47 24.87 6.84
CA GLN A 273 3.72 25.15 5.43
C GLN A 273 4.65 24.08 4.82
N ALA A 274 4.54 23.84 3.52
CA ALA A 274 5.43 22.97 2.76
C ALA A 274 5.66 23.49 1.34
N SER A 275 6.91 23.43 0.87
CA SER A 275 7.27 23.81 -0.50
C SER A 275 7.12 22.63 -1.46
N ILE A 276 6.63 22.93 -2.66
CA ILE A 276 6.62 22.05 -3.82
C ILE A 276 7.53 22.68 -4.86
N GLU A 277 8.61 21.96 -5.17
CA GLU A 277 9.66 22.39 -6.09
C GLU A 277 9.90 21.29 -7.11
N ILE A 278 9.66 21.58 -8.39
CA ILE A 278 9.78 20.62 -9.48
C ILE A 278 10.39 21.30 -10.70
N ASP A 279 11.64 20.97 -10.99
CA ASP A 279 12.35 21.47 -12.17
C ASP A 279 11.73 20.93 -13.46
N SER A 280 11.57 21.80 -14.45
CA SER A 280 11.05 21.47 -15.79
C SER A 280 9.80 20.59 -15.70
N LEU A 281 8.81 20.99 -14.90
CA LEU A 281 7.57 20.23 -14.70
C LEU A 281 6.87 20.00 -16.05
N TYR A 282 6.79 21.04 -16.88
CA TYR A 282 6.12 20.97 -18.18
C TYR A 282 6.71 21.97 -19.18
N GLU A 283 7.10 21.50 -20.37
CA GLU A 283 7.68 22.32 -21.45
C GLU A 283 8.84 23.24 -20.98
N GLY A 284 9.74 22.70 -20.14
CA GLY A 284 10.87 23.44 -19.58
C GLY A 284 10.53 24.47 -18.51
N VAL A 285 9.25 24.59 -18.12
CA VAL A 285 8.80 25.50 -17.06
C VAL A 285 8.91 24.80 -15.71
N ASP A 286 9.62 25.43 -14.78
CA ASP A 286 9.72 24.96 -13.40
C ASP A 286 8.45 25.28 -12.61
N SER A 287 8.16 24.46 -11.60
CA SER A 287 7.04 24.68 -10.68
C SER A 287 7.57 24.90 -9.27
N TYR A 288 7.35 26.10 -8.76
CA TYR A 288 7.66 26.50 -7.38
C TYR A 288 6.38 27.06 -6.74
N THR A 289 5.90 26.41 -5.69
CA THR A 289 4.76 26.86 -4.89
C THR A 289 4.88 26.44 -3.43
N THR A 290 4.17 27.13 -2.54
CA THR A 290 4.08 26.80 -1.12
C THR A 290 2.63 26.53 -0.78
N ILE A 291 2.39 25.41 -0.08
CA ILE A 291 1.08 25.01 0.43
C ILE A 291 1.05 25.18 1.94
N THR A 292 -0.08 25.63 2.47
CA THR A 292 -0.38 25.78 3.90
C THR A 292 -1.45 24.77 4.33
#